data_AF-A0AAU4YJT3-F1
#
_entry.id   AF-A0AAU4YJT3-F1
#
_cell.length_a   1.000
_cell.length_b   1.000
_cell.length_c   1.000
_cell.angle_alpha   90.00
_cell.angle_beta   90.00
_cell.angle_gamma   90.00
#
_symmetry.space_group_name_H-M   'P 1'
#
loop_
_entity.id
_entity.type
_entity.pdbx_description
1 polymer ?
#
loop_
_entity_poly.entity_id
_entity_poly.type
_entity_poly.pdbx_seq_one_letter_code
_entity_poly.pdbx_strand_id
1 'polypeptide(L)'
;MALTSTLLAATVVTGVLTSPAHAAAGTPVADNAYAFTAKLMIGEGDTARACSGVLVDPRWVVTAASCFTGGLTQLAPGKPAEKTVATIGRTDLTQTTVGATRNAVELVPHPDRDLVMVKLATGVAGVKPVALAATPVTADESVQAAGFGRTKTTWVPDKLHTAPFTAVGDSSANVALTATGDSVICHGDGGGPVLRQAGGTQELVAVTSTSWQGGCLGTPSTETRTGAVATRVDDVRTWITSTAFAAPGDMTGDNKPDLVAVDDLGKLRLYPGTGTGALGSPTYIGSGGWSGASVTHRGDWTGDAMEDIVAIVGGELRVYPNRGDGSLAAPIKIGSGLPTTSKLVGVGDVTRDGRPDLVISYNDKLYRYDGVSGPAPSVAAPVLIGTSGWNVMSLTAPGDADKDGRVDLLARDTRDGILYHYLGQANGTFGDRTEYGRAYTVTNRPLIAGASDANLDGVADMWTTAGDGTLWFYKGGTSIHGPIDGPSTKVGTGAWDTIRSIS
;
A
#
# COMPACT_ATOMS: atom_id res chain seq x y z
N MET A 1 -18.78 -68.63 -33.89
CA MET A 1 -18.41 -68.74 -32.46
C MET A 1 -18.22 -67.31 -31.96
N ALA A 2 -19.11 -66.85 -31.06
CA ALA A 2 -19.08 -65.58 -30.31
C ALA A 2 -19.14 -64.27 -31.15
N LEU A 3 -19.70 -63.14 -30.72
CA LEU A 3 -20.60 -62.69 -29.65
C LEU A 3 -20.95 -61.27 -30.13
N THR A 4 -22.22 -60.88 -30.29
CA THR A 4 -22.58 -59.46 -30.49
C THR A 4 -23.63 -59.06 -29.47
N SER A 5 -23.15 -58.25 -28.52
CA SER A 5 -23.91 -57.73 -27.39
C SER A 5 -25.00 -56.76 -27.82
N THR A 6 -26.21 -57.03 -27.34
CA THR A 6 -27.35 -56.11 -27.28
C THR A 6 -27.09 -54.99 -26.27
N LEU A 7 -27.17 -53.74 -26.72
CA LEU A 7 -27.18 -52.54 -25.87
C LEU A 7 -28.64 -52.22 -25.52
N LEU A 8 -28.97 -52.25 -24.23
CA LEU A 8 -30.28 -51.88 -23.69
C LEU A 8 -30.39 -50.34 -23.67
N ALA A 9 -31.40 -49.78 -24.34
CA ALA A 9 -31.77 -48.37 -24.22
C ALA A 9 -32.65 -48.18 -22.98
N ALA A 10 -32.16 -47.42 -21.99
CA ALA A 10 -32.94 -46.97 -20.84
C ALA A 10 -33.34 -45.50 -21.06
N THR A 11 -34.63 -45.27 -21.31
CA THR A 11 -35.27 -43.96 -21.32
C THR A 11 -35.34 -43.44 -19.88
N VAL A 12 -34.55 -42.41 -19.56
CA VAL A 12 -34.67 -41.68 -18.29
C VAL A 12 -35.74 -40.61 -18.47
N VAL A 13 -36.88 -40.80 -17.79
CA VAL A 13 -37.89 -39.77 -17.58
C VAL A 13 -37.33 -38.79 -16.55
N THR A 14 -37.00 -37.57 -16.97
CA THR A 14 -36.65 -36.48 -16.05
C THR A 14 -37.91 -36.02 -15.31
N GLY A 15 -38.07 -36.51 -14.09
CA GLY A 15 -39.02 -35.93 -13.13
C GLY A 15 -38.56 -34.54 -12.73
N VAL A 16 -39.44 -33.55 -12.91
CA VAL A 16 -39.28 -32.21 -12.33
C VAL A 16 -39.43 -32.33 -10.82
N LEU A 17 -38.30 -32.45 -10.11
CA LEU A 17 -38.27 -32.26 -8.68
C LEU A 17 -38.30 -30.75 -8.43
N THR A 18 -39.49 -30.20 -8.20
CA THR A 18 -39.64 -28.89 -7.57
C THR A 18 -39.09 -29.02 -6.15
N SER A 19 -37.85 -28.56 -5.96
CA SER A 19 -37.32 -28.35 -4.61
C SER A 19 -38.24 -27.37 -3.88
N PRO A 20 -38.60 -27.61 -2.60
CA PRO A 20 -39.19 -26.56 -1.79
C PRO A 20 -38.19 -25.40 -1.77
N ALA A 21 -38.66 -24.18 -2.02
CA ALA A 21 -37.87 -22.97 -1.81
C ALA A 21 -37.46 -22.93 -0.33
N HIS A 22 -36.22 -23.32 -0.05
CA HIS A 22 -35.62 -23.13 1.26
C HIS A 22 -35.14 -21.68 1.33
N ALA A 23 -35.48 -21.03 2.44
CA ALA A 23 -35.42 -19.61 2.69
C ALA A 23 -34.14 -18.91 2.18
N ALA A 24 -34.32 -17.87 1.38
CA ALA A 24 -33.25 -16.98 0.96
C ALA A 24 -32.95 -15.96 2.08
N ALA A 25 -31.92 -16.25 2.86
CA ALA A 25 -31.20 -15.31 3.70
C ALA A 25 -29.75 -15.28 3.19
N GLY A 26 -29.11 -14.11 3.15
CA GLY A 26 -27.77 -13.93 2.56
C GLY A 26 -26.81 -15.05 2.95
N THR A 27 -26.15 -15.65 1.97
CA THR A 27 -25.31 -16.83 2.21
C THR A 27 -24.05 -16.39 2.96
N PRO A 28 -23.71 -17.04 4.10
CA PRO A 28 -22.38 -16.91 4.68
C PRO A 28 -21.36 -17.26 3.61
N VAL A 29 -20.38 -16.40 3.45
CA VAL A 29 -19.38 -16.57 2.41
C VAL A 29 -18.42 -17.68 2.80
N ALA A 30 -17.97 -18.47 1.82
CA ALA A 30 -16.80 -19.34 1.99
C ALA A 30 -15.58 -18.54 2.49
N ASP A 31 -14.72 -19.20 3.27
CA ASP A 31 -13.53 -18.57 3.86
C ASP A 31 -12.69 -17.84 2.79
N ASN A 32 -12.28 -16.60 3.10
CA ASN A 32 -11.46 -15.71 2.28
C ASN A 32 -12.09 -15.11 1.01
N ALA A 33 -13.30 -15.50 0.61
CA ALA A 33 -13.99 -14.76 -0.44
C ALA A 33 -14.42 -13.39 0.10
N TYR A 34 -14.21 -12.32 -0.68
CA TYR A 34 -14.44 -10.92 -0.27
C TYR A 34 -13.60 -10.47 0.94
N ALA A 35 -12.38 -10.99 1.11
CA ALA A 35 -11.48 -10.64 2.22
C ALA A 35 -11.16 -9.12 2.33
N PHE A 36 -11.36 -8.35 1.25
CA PHE A 36 -11.26 -6.89 1.24
C PHE A 36 -12.40 -6.18 1.97
N THR A 37 -13.50 -6.85 2.33
CA THR A 37 -14.58 -6.25 3.12
C THR A 37 -14.12 -6.06 4.56
N ALA A 38 -14.23 -4.83 5.06
CA ALA A 38 -13.84 -4.45 6.40
C ALA A 38 -15.07 -4.37 7.33
N LYS A 39 -14.88 -4.76 8.59
CA LYS A 39 -15.74 -4.35 9.71
C LYS A 39 -15.13 -3.12 10.36
N LEU A 40 -15.87 -2.02 10.42
CA LEU A 40 -15.47 -0.82 11.13
C LEU A 40 -16.24 -0.73 12.46
N MET A 41 -15.51 -0.62 13.56
CA MET A 41 -16.04 -0.32 14.89
C MET A 41 -15.63 1.10 15.25
N ILE A 42 -16.60 1.99 15.42
CA ILE A 42 -16.41 3.43 15.66
C ILE A 42 -16.93 3.75 17.06
N GLY A 43 -16.04 4.20 17.94
CA GLY A 43 -16.32 4.36 19.37
C GLY A 43 -16.06 3.08 20.16
N GLU A 44 -16.34 3.13 21.46
CA GLU A 44 -16.15 2.02 22.39
C GLU A 44 -17.39 1.84 23.30
N GLY A 45 -17.53 0.65 23.89
CA GLY A 45 -18.65 0.33 24.78
C GLY A 45 -20.01 0.29 24.09
N ASP A 46 -21.07 0.57 24.85
CA ASP A 46 -22.47 0.43 24.39
C ASP A 46 -22.88 1.49 23.35
N THR A 47 -22.10 2.56 23.20
CA THR A 47 -22.30 3.60 22.18
C THR A 47 -21.55 3.32 20.88
N ALA A 48 -20.75 2.26 20.83
CA ALA A 48 -20.00 1.91 19.63
C ALA A 48 -20.94 1.61 18.46
N ARG A 49 -20.60 2.19 17.31
CA ARG A 49 -21.33 1.97 16.06
C ARG A 49 -20.52 1.04 15.19
N ALA A 50 -21.22 0.20 14.44
CA ALA A 50 -20.62 -0.65 13.45
C ALA A 50 -20.98 -0.19 12.05
N CYS A 51 -20.00 -0.20 11.15
CA CYS A 51 -20.18 -0.06 9.72
C CYS A 51 -19.39 -1.15 9.00
N SER A 52 -19.64 -1.28 7.70
CA SER A 52 -18.81 -2.05 6.80
C SER A 52 -17.88 -1.10 6.03
N GLY A 53 -16.89 -1.64 5.34
CA GLY A 53 -15.90 -0.88 4.58
C GLY A 53 -15.31 -1.74 3.47
N VAL A 54 -14.50 -1.13 2.61
CA VAL A 54 -13.83 -1.81 1.50
C VAL A 54 -12.37 -1.42 1.42
N LEU A 55 -11.46 -2.39 1.54
CA LEU A 55 -10.03 -2.19 1.31
C LEU A 55 -9.78 -1.94 -0.19
N VAL A 56 -9.35 -0.73 -0.52
CA VAL A 56 -9.07 -0.27 -1.91
C VAL A 56 -7.58 -0.03 -2.17
N ASP A 57 -6.80 0.04 -1.10
CA ASP A 57 -5.34 0.04 -1.06
C ASP A 57 -4.93 -0.68 0.24
N PRO A 58 -3.74 -1.32 0.35
CA PRO A 58 -3.40 -2.09 1.56
C PRO A 58 -3.47 -1.28 2.87
N ARG A 59 -3.39 0.07 2.81
CA ARG A 59 -3.53 0.96 3.97
C ARG A 59 -4.79 1.81 3.97
N TRP A 60 -5.69 1.67 2.99
CA TRP A 60 -6.90 2.48 2.91
C TRP A 60 -8.18 1.69 2.72
N VAL A 61 -9.15 2.04 3.55
CA VAL A 61 -10.53 1.56 3.47
C VAL A 61 -11.43 2.68 2.99
N VAL A 62 -12.20 2.48 1.93
CA VAL A 62 -13.31 3.36 1.58
C VAL A 62 -14.60 2.88 2.26
N THR A 63 -15.40 3.81 2.77
CA THR A 63 -16.67 3.54 3.46
C THR A 63 -17.60 4.76 3.35
N ALA A 64 -18.80 4.68 3.89
CA ALA A 64 -19.75 5.77 3.91
C ALA A 64 -19.31 6.85 4.94
N ALA A 65 -19.32 8.13 4.54
CA ALA A 65 -18.97 9.23 5.45
C ALA A 65 -19.95 9.33 6.62
N SER A 66 -21.22 9.00 6.39
CA SER A 66 -22.30 8.93 7.36
C SER A 66 -22.04 7.98 8.54
N CYS A 67 -21.10 7.04 8.41
CA CYS A 67 -20.62 6.21 9.52
C CYS A 67 -19.90 7.02 10.62
N PHE A 68 -19.33 8.18 10.27
CA PHE A 68 -18.50 9.00 11.15
C PHE A 68 -19.12 10.35 11.51
N THR A 69 -20.23 10.76 10.88
CA THR A 69 -20.80 12.08 11.14
C THR A 69 -21.41 12.21 12.54
N GLY A 70 -21.88 11.10 13.14
CA GLY A 70 -22.51 11.14 14.46
C GLY A 70 -23.72 12.08 14.54
N GLY A 71 -24.41 12.32 13.43
CA GLY A 71 -25.52 13.27 13.32
C GLY A 71 -25.15 14.66 12.79
N LEU A 72 -23.88 14.91 12.48
CA LEU A 72 -23.44 16.11 11.76
C LEU A 72 -23.82 16.05 10.27
N THR A 73 -23.94 17.22 9.64
CA THR A 73 -24.26 17.33 8.21
C THR A 73 -23.06 17.07 7.31
N GLN A 74 -21.84 17.20 7.82
CA GLN A 74 -20.60 16.97 7.08
C GLN A 74 -19.53 16.40 8.00
N LEU A 75 -18.73 15.47 7.48
CA LEU A 75 -17.57 14.90 8.15
C LEU A 75 -16.35 15.82 7.95
N ALA A 76 -15.64 16.15 9.03
CA ALA A 76 -14.38 16.88 8.95
C ALA A 76 -13.22 15.95 8.57
N PRO A 77 -12.26 16.40 7.73
CA PRO A 77 -11.04 15.65 7.46
C PRO A 77 -10.12 15.62 8.68
N GLY A 78 -9.20 14.64 8.71
CA GLY A 78 -8.18 14.49 9.73
C GLY A 78 -8.41 13.29 10.65
N LYS A 79 -7.81 13.32 11.85
CA LYS A 79 -7.90 12.19 12.79
C LYS A 79 -9.36 11.87 13.16
N PRO A 80 -9.80 10.59 13.18
CA PRO A 80 -11.12 10.22 13.67
C PRO A 80 -11.40 10.79 15.07
N ALA A 81 -12.59 11.39 15.24
CA ALA A 81 -13.02 11.96 16.52
C ALA A 81 -13.21 10.89 17.61
N GLU A 82 -13.66 9.69 17.19
CA GLU A 82 -13.79 8.52 18.03
C GLU A 82 -12.78 7.46 17.60
N LYS A 83 -12.28 6.69 18.57
CA LYS A 83 -11.40 5.56 18.27
C LYS A 83 -12.10 4.63 17.31
N THR A 84 -11.45 4.35 16.19
CA THR A 84 -12.02 3.52 15.13
C THR A 84 -11.07 2.37 14.85
N VAL A 85 -11.62 1.16 14.86
CA VAL A 85 -10.90 -0.07 14.62
C VAL A 85 -11.50 -0.76 13.40
N ALA A 86 -10.67 -1.00 12.40
CA ALA A 86 -11.02 -1.76 11.21
C ALA A 86 -10.51 -3.20 11.34
N THR A 87 -11.37 -4.18 11.06
CA THR A 87 -10.99 -5.59 10.91
C THR A 87 -11.17 -5.99 9.47
N ILE A 88 -10.08 -6.40 8.82
CA ILE A 88 -10.00 -6.69 7.38
C ILE A 88 -9.42 -8.09 7.18
N GLY A 89 -9.78 -8.78 6.10
CA GLY A 89 -9.23 -10.10 5.77
C GLY A 89 -9.85 -11.25 6.55
N ARG A 90 -11.02 -11.03 7.18
CA ARG A 90 -11.73 -12.04 7.98
C ARG A 90 -13.18 -12.11 7.53
N THR A 91 -13.59 -13.24 6.95
CA THR A 91 -15.01 -13.52 6.67
C THR A 91 -15.74 -14.00 7.92
N ASP A 92 -15.02 -14.53 8.91
CA ASP A 92 -15.49 -14.87 10.25
C ASP A 92 -14.67 -14.07 11.28
N LEU A 93 -15.31 -13.13 11.96
CA LEU A 93 -14.67 -12.20 12.89
C LEU A 93 -14.12 -12.90 14.14
N THR A 94 -14.49 -14.15 14.39
CA THR A 94 -13.92 -14.97 15.48
C THR A 94 -12.52 -15.51 15.16
N GLN A 95 -12.11 -15.48 13.89
CA GLN A 95 -10.77 -15.91 13.48
C GLN A 95 -9.70 -14.87 13.84
N THR A 96 -8.52 -15.34 14.22
CA THR A 96 -7.39 -14.49 14.61
C THR A 96 -6.11 -14.77 13.82
N THR A 97 -6.11 -15.82 13.00
CA THR A 97 -4.94 -16.27 12.22
C THR A 97 -4.87 -15.69 10.81
N VAL A 98 -5.94 -15.06 10.34
CA VAL A 98 -6.03 -14.42 9.02
C VAL A 98 -6.47 -12.96 9.16
N GLY A 99 -6.12 -12.17 8.15
CA GLY A 99 -6.42 -10.75 8.12
C GLY A 99 -5.77 -9.99 9.27
N ALA A 100 -6.27 -8.79 9.54
CA ALA A 100 -5.72 -7.95 10.57
C ALA A 100 -6.73 -6.97 11.16
N THR A 101 -6.42 -6.53 12.37
CA THR A 101 -7.11 -5.42 13.03
C THR A 101 -6.19 -4.20 13.01
N ARG A 102 -6.72 -3.04 12.62
CA ARG A 102 -5.98 -1.78 12.44
C ARG A 102 -6.75 -0.61 13.04
N ASN A 103 -6.03 0.30 13.69
CA ASN A 103 -6.61 1.59 14.08
C ASN A 103 -6.70 2.48 12.85
N ALA A 104 -7.78 3.25 12.73
CA ALA A 104 -7.85 4.36 11.79
C ALA A 104 -7.10 5.58 12.35
N VAL A 105 -6.31 6.23 11.50
CA VAL A 105 -5.46 7.37 11.88
C VAL A 105 -5.85 8.66 11.17
N GLU A 106 -6.52 8.57 10.03
CA GLU A 106 -6.93 9.72 9.22
C GLU A 106 -8.23 9.41 8.45
N LEU A 107 -9.09 10.42 8.33
CA LEU A 107 -10.29 10.45 7.53
C LEU A 107 -10.12 11.50 6.44
N VAL A 108 -10.34 11.10 5.19
CA VAL A 108 -10.39 11.98 4.04
C VAL A 108 -11.79 11.85 3.43
N PRO A 109 -12.76 12.69 3.83
CA PRO A 109 -14.11 12.70 3.26
C PRO A 109 -14.09 13.23 1.83
N HIS A 110 -14.91 12.65 0.96
CA HIS A 110 -15.20 13.23 -0.35
C HIS A 110 -16.00 14.52 -0.17
N PRO A 111 -15.75 15.60 -0.93
CA PRO A 111 -16.38 16.89 -0.71
C PRO A 111 -17.91 16.91 -0.88
N ASP A 112 -18.45 16.06 -1.74
CA ASP A 112 -19.86 16.11 -2.19
C ASP A 112 -20.50 14.70 -2.35
N ARG A 113 -19.94 13.68 -1.69
CA ARG A 113 -20.43 12.30 -1.73
C ARG A 113 -20.48 11.73 -0.31
N ASP A 114 -21.36 10.75 -0.07
CA ASP A 114 -21.34 9.97 1.17
C ASP A 114 -20.21 8.93 1.13
N LEU A 115 -18.97 9.41 1.02
CA LEU A 115 -17.75 8.61 0.93
C LEU A 115 -16.66 9.21 1.81
N VAL A 116 -15.91 8.33 2.47
CA VAL A 116 -14.69 8.69 3.21
C VAL A 116 -13.63 7.62 3.00
N MET A 117 -12.42 8.08 2.73
CA MET A 117 -11.22 7.26 2.76
C MET A 117 -10.68 7.24 4.20
N VAL A 118 -10.47 6.05 4.75
CA VAL A 118 -10.02 5.81 6.12
C VAL A 118 -8.60 5.23 6.05
N LYS A 119 -7.61 6.02 6.48
CA LYS A 119 -6.21 5.58 6.56
C LYS A 119 -6.02 4.69 7.77
N LEU A 120 -5.42 3.53 7.54
CA LEU A 120 -5.04 2.58 8.58
C LEU A 120 -3.66 2.94 9.14
N ALA A 121 -3.44 2.69 10.44
CA ALA A 121 -2.14 2.95 11.08
C ALA A 121 -0.99 2.24 10.36
N THR A 122 -1.21 0.98 9.98
CA THR A 122 -0.37 0.14 9.12
C THR A 122 -1.26 -0.60 8.12
N GLY A 123 -0.71 -0.99 6.97
CA GLY A 123 -1.51 -1.74 6.02
C GLY A 123 -1.73 -3.20 6.41
N VAL A 124 -2.49 -3.89 5.58
CA VAL A 124 -2.99 -5.25 5.82
C VAL A 124 -2.33 -6.21 4.84
N ALA A 125 -1.15 -6.72 5.22
CA ALA A 125 -0.43 -7.69 4.40
C ALA A 125 -1.27 -8.93 4.08
N GLY A 126 -1.12 -9.42 2.85
CA GLY A 126 -1.76 -10.66 2.37
C GLY A 126 -3.25 -10.53 2.01
N VAL A 127 -3.87 -9.36 2.18
CA VAL A 127 -5.23 -9.09 1.70
C VAL A 127 -5.16 -8.26 0.43
N LYS A 128 -5.60 -8.83 -0.70
CA LYS A 128 -5.64 -8.11 -1.98
C LYS A 128 -6.77 -7.07 -1.93
N PRO A 129 -6.48 -5.77 -2.14
CA PRO A 129 -7.52 -4.76 -2.29
C PRO A 129 -8.42 -5.03 -3.49
N VAL A 130 -9.67 -4.59 -3.42
CA VAL A 130 -10.61 -4.75 -4.53
C VAL A 130 -10.24 -3.79 -5.68
N ALA A 131 -10.42 -4.24 -6.93
CA ALA A 131 -10.27 -3.35 -8.08
C ALA A 131 -11.45 -2.37 -8.13
N LEU A 132 -11.18 -1.11 -8.48
CA LEU A 132 -12.23 -0.11 -8.71
C LEU A 132 -12.80 -0.26 -10.12
N ALA A 133 -14.12 -0.30 -10.26
CA ALA A 133 -14.78 -0.36 -11.56
C ALA A 133 -14.41 0.87 -12.40
N ALA A 134 -14.02 0.66 -13.65
CA ALA A 134 -13.62 1.74 -14.57
C ALA A 134 -14.79 2.34 -15.35
N THR A 135 -15.94 1.69 -15.32
CA THR A 135 -17.13 2.05 -16.10
C THR A 135 -18.34 2.14 -15.20
N PRO A 136 -19.32 3.01 -15.54
CA PRO A 136 -20.59 3.08 -14.84
C PRO A 136 -21.30 1.73 -14.78
N VAL A 137 -22.08 1.51 -13.72
CA VAL A 137 -23.12 0.48 -13.71
C VAL A 137 -24.18 0.78 -14.77
N THR A 138 -24.62 -0.26 -15.47
CA THR A 138 -25.73 -0.11 -16.44
C THR A 138 -27.08 -0.28 -15.73
N ALA A 139 -28.15 0.14 -16.39
CA ALA A 139 -29.50 -0.19 -15.92
C ALA A 139 -29.67 -1.72 -15.86
N ASP A 140 -30.34 -2.17 -14.81
CA ASP A 140 -30.70 -3.57 -14.57
C ASP A 140 -29.52 -4.55 -14.43
N GLU A 141 -28.35 -4.03 -14.07
CA GLU A 141 -27.16 -4.85 -13.90
C GLU A 141 -27.22 -5.67 -12.60
N SER A 142 -26.86 -6.95 -12.66
CA SER A 142 -26.75 -7.79 -11.46
C SER A 142 -25.46 -7.49 -10.68
N VAL A 143 -25.62 -7.13 -9.41
CA VAL A 143 -24.52 -6.81 -8.49
C VAL A 143 -24.67 -7.58 -7.18
N GLN A 144 -23.55 -7.73 -6.47
CA GLN A 144 -23.50 -8.38 -5.16
C GLN A 144 -23.14 -7.35 -4.08
N ALA A 145 -23.99 -7.18 -3.06
CA ALA A 145 -23.64 -6.44 -1.85
C ALA A 145 -23.01 -7.38 -0.81
N ALA A 146 -22.06 -6.89 -0.03
CA ALA A 146 -21.50 -7.60 1.12
C ALA A 146 -21.41 -6.70 2.36
N GLY A 147 -21.50 -7.28 3.55
CA GLY A 147 -21.40 -6.51 4.78
C GLY A 147 -21.45 -7.35 6.06
N PHE A 148 -21.21 -6.66 7.17
CA PHE A 148 -21.27 -7.20 8.54
C PHE A 148 -22.38 -6.52 9.37
N GLY A 149 -23.35 -5.91 8.71
CA GLY A 149 -24.55 -5.37 9.34
C GLY A 149 -25.46 -6.45 9.88
N ARG A 150 -26.49 -6.05 10.62
CA ARG A 150 -27.50 -6.96 11.16
C ARG A 150 -28.17 -7.74 10.01
N THR A 151 -28.59 -8.97 10.27
CA THR A 151 -29.36 -9.76 9.31
C THR A 151 -30.85 -9.71 9.65
N LYS A 152 -31.66 -10.54 8.97
CA LYS A 152 -33.07 -10.74 9.33
C LYS A 152 -33.25 -11.36 10.73
N THR A 153 -32.25 -12.07 11.23
CA THR A 153 -32.34 -12.91 12.44
C THR A 153 -31.23 -12.65 13.45
N THR A 154 -30.18 -11.90 13.10
CA THR A 154 -29.00 -11.68 13.96
C THR A 154 -28.70 -10.20 14.08
N TRP A 155 -28.58 -9.71 15.32
CA TRP A 155 -28.33 -8.29 15.59
C TRP A 155 -26.88 -7.87 15.29
N VAL A 156 -25.91 -8.69 15.70
CA VAL A 156 -24.47 -8.50 15.44
C VAL A 156 -23.93 -9.81 14.89
N PRO A 157 -23.87 -9.99 13.56
CA PRO A 157 -23.30 -11.20 12.99
C PRO A 157 -21.77 -11.16 13.03
N ASP A 158 -21.18 -12.29 13.42
CA ASP A 158 -19.73 -12.51 13.35
C ASP A 158 -19.25 -12.85 11.95
N LYS A 159 -20.16 -13.20 11.04
CA LYS A 159 -19.84 -13.63 9.68
C LYS A 159 -20.25 -12.60 8.64
N LEU A 160 -19.36 -12.41 7.67
CA LEU A 160 -19.65 -11.68 6.45
C LEU A 160 -20.78 -12.39 5.71
N HIS A 161 -21.75 -11.62 5.25
CA HIS A 161 -22.84 -12.10 4.42
C HIS A 161 -22.89 -11.31 3.13
N THR A 162 -23.46 -11.94 2.10
CA THR A 162 -23.67 -11.30 0.80
C THR A 162 -25.13 -11.43 0.36
N ALA A 163 -25.60 -10.47 -0.42
CA ALA A 163 -26.95 -10.48 -0.98
C ALA A 163 -26.98 -9.90 -2.41
N PRO A 164 -27.70 -10.56 -3.36
CA PRO A 164 -27.81 -10.07 -4.73
C PRO A 164 -28.80 -8.91 -4.87
N PHE A 165 -28.43 -7.94 -5.70
CA PHE A 165 -29.25 -6.80 -6.06
C PHE A 165 -29.20 -6.55 -7.57
N THR A 166 -30.20 -5.83 -8.05
CA THR A 166 -30.20 -5.21 -9.37
C THR A 166 -29.84 -3.74 -9.19
N ALA A 167 -28.74 -3.31 -9.79
CA ALA A 167 -28.31 -1.92 -9.82
C ALA A 167 -29.03 -1.17 -10.95
N VAL A 168 -29.48 0.03 -10.63
CA VAL A 168 -29.93 1.01 -11.62
C VAL A 168 -28.93 2.15 -11.59
N GLY A 169 -27.99 2.10 -12.53
CA GLY A 169 -27.07 3.20 -12.78
C GLY A 169 -27.75 4.31 -13.57
N ASP A 170 -27.74 5.52 -13.02
CA ASP A 170 -27.97 6.74 -13.78
C ASP A 170 -26.66 7.56 -13.84
N SER A 171 -26.69 8.75 -14.42
CA SER A 171 -25.55 9.68 -14.40
C SER A 171 -25.44 10.45 -13.07
N SER A 172 -26.13 10.01 -12.01
CA SER A 172 -26.04 10.63 -10.69
C SER A 172 -24.84 10.12 -9.90
N ALA A 173 -24.61 10.77 -8.76
CA ALA A 173 -23.64 10.37 -7.74
C ALA A 173 -23.93 9.01 -7.09
N ASN A 174 -25.13 8.47 -7.27
CA ASN A 174 -25.63 7.31 -6.54
C ASN A 174 -26.09 6.21 -7.49
N VAL A 175 -26.15 5.00 -6.94
CA VAL A 175 -26.70 3.80 -7.56
C VAL A 175 -27.90 3.36 -6.73
N ALA A 176 -29.07 3.29 -7.36
CA ALA A 176 -30.23 2.70 -6.72
C ALA A 176 -30.13 1.17 -6.81
N LEU A 177 -30.40 0.49 -5.69
CA LEU A 177 -30.35 -0.96 -5.58
C LEU A 177 -31.74 -1.52 -5.32
N THR A 178 -32.17 -2.41 -6.20
CA THR A 178 -33.42 -3.17 -6.06
C THR A 178 -33.07 -4.57 -5.56
N ALA A 179 -33.67 -4.99 -4.45
CA ALA A 179 -33.43 -6.30 -3.88
C ALA A 179 -33.84 -7.42 -4.85
N THR A 180 -32.96 -8.41 -5.04
CA THR A 180 -33.34 -9.66 -5.71
C THR A 180 -33.85 -10.66 -4.69
N GLY A 181 -35.08 -11.11 -4.86
CA GLY A 181 -35.75 -12.01 -3.91
C GLY A 181 -35.85 -11.40 -2.51
N ASP A 182 -35.38 -12.15 -1.52
CA ASP A 182 -35.46 -11.80 -0.10
C ASP A 182 -34.26 -10.99 0.42
N SER A 183 -33.42 -10.46 -0.48
CA SER A 183 -32.21 -9.71 -0.14
C SER A 183 -32.51 -8.44 0.66
N VAL A 184 -31.61 -8.10 1.59
CA VAL A 184 -31.70 -6.90 2.43
C VAL A 184 -30.31 -6.30 2.66
N ILE A 185 -30.27 -4.97 2.82
CA ILE A 185 -29.13 -4.22 3.35
C ILE A 185 -29.63 -3.56 4.62
N CYS A 186 -28.91 -3.76 5.72
CA CYS A 186 -29.36 -3.39 7.05
C CYS A 186 -28.36 -2.48 7.79
N HIS A 187 -28.74 -1.98 8.97
CA HIS A 187 -27.81 -1.22 9.81
C HIS A 187 -26.51 -1.99 10.07
N GLY A 188 -25.39 -1.31 9.85
CA GLY A 188 -24.04 -1.86 9.90
C GLY A 188 -23.50 -2.38 8.56
N ASP A 189 -24.34 -2.50 7.53
CA ASP A 189 -23.88 -2.76 6.16
C ASP A 189 -23.46 -1.50 5.44
N GLY A 190 -23.82 -0.31 5.95
CA GLY A 190 -23.38 0.98 5.40
C GLY A 190 -21.85 1.02 5.31
N GLY A 191 -21.35 1.45 4.15
CA GLY A 191 -19.94 1.41 3.81
C GLY A 191 -19.44 0.09 3.18
N GLY A 192 -20.27 -0.94 3.11
CA GLY A 192 -19.95 -2.23 2.50
C GLY A 192 -19.89 -2.17 0.97
N PRO A 193 -19.18 -3.13 0.32
CA PRO A 193 -19.00 -3.09 -1.12
C PRO A 193 -20.26 -3.53 -1.86
N VAL A 194 -20.50 -2.88 -3.00
CA VAL A 194 -21.37 -3.34 -4.08
C VAL A 194 -20.48 -3.72 -5.26
N LEU A 195 -20.62 -4.94 -5.74
CA LEU A 195 -19.63 -5.58 -6.61
C LEU A 195 -20.24 -6.07 -7.91
N ARG A 196 -19.54 -5.80 -9.01
CA ARG A 196 -19.78 -6.42 -10.32
C ARG A 196 -18.81 -7.58 -10.51
N GLN A 197 -19.27 -8.63 -11.18
CA GLN A 197 -18.39 -9.67 -11.74
C GLN A 197 -17.97 -9.26 -13.16
N ALA A 198 -16.68 -9.02 -13.38
CA ALA A 198 -16.12 -8.64 -14.67
C ALA A 198 -14.88 -9.50 -14.97
N GLY A 199 -14.93 -10.27 -16.08
CA GLY A 199 -13.78 -11.07 -16.52
C GLY A 199 -13.28 -12.10 -15.50
N GLY A 200 -14.15 -12.64 -14.65
CA GLY A 200 -13.78 -13.56 -13.56
C GLY A 200 -13.18 -12.88 -12.32
N THR A 201 -13.21 -11.55 -12.27
CA THR A 201 -12.75 -10.74 -11.13
C THR A 201 -13.88 -9.88 -10.57
N GLN A 202 -13.72 -9.47 -9.31
CA GLN A 202 -14.66 -8.58 -8.63
C GLN A 202 -14.20 -7.14 -8.74
N GLU A 203 -15.08 -6.25 -9.20
CA GLU A 203 -14.87 -4.81 -9.24
C GLU A 203 -15.84 -4.11 -8.28
N LEU A 204 -15.33 -3.17 -7.50
CA LEU A 204 -16.12 -2.25 -6.68
C LEU A 204 -16.80 -1.24 -7.58
N VAL A 205 -18.13 -1.30 -7.66
CA VAL A 205 -18.93 -0.33 -8.42
C VAL A 205 -19.48 0.79 -7.53
N ALA A 206 -19.79 0.47 -6.27
CA ALA A 206 -20.34 1.42 -5.32
C ALA A 206 -20.11 0.96 -3.87
N VAL A 207 -20.30 1.88 -2.94
CA VAL A 207 -20.29 1.63 -1.49
C VAL A 207 -21.68 1.89 -0.95
N THR A 208 -22.26 0.96 -0.18
CA THR A 208 -23.61 1.13 0.39
C THR A 208 -23.68 2.39 1.27
N SER A 209 -24.73 3.20 1.13
CA SER A 209 -24.91 4.43 1.90
C SER A 209 -26.14 4.33 2.81
N THR A 210 -27.34 4.25 2.22
CA THR A 210 -28.60 4.19 2.96
C THR A 210 -29.48 3.05 2.49
N SER A 211 -30.40 2.57 3.33
CA SER A 211 -31.40 1.60 2.93
C SER A 211 -32.69 1.76 3.73
N TRP A 212 -33.77 1.22 3.18
CA TRP A 212 -35.10 1.30 3.79
C TRP A 212 -35.31 0.35 4.98
N GLN A 213 -34.38 -0.57 5.25
CA GLN A 213 -34.40 -1.50 6.39
C GLN A 213 -35.54 -2.53 6.44
N GLY A 214 -36.42 -2.60 5.42
CA GLY A 214 -37.49 -3.60 5.36
C GLY A 214 -36.92 -5.02 5.40
N GLY A 215 -37.47 -5.86 6.26
CA GLY A 215 -37.01 -7.24 6.48
C GLY A 215 -35.80 -7.39 7.41
N CYS A 216 -35.17 -6.31 7.88
CA CYS A 216 -34.08 -6.38 8.85
C CYS A 216 -34.60 -6.64 10.28
N LEU A 217 -33.81 -7.33 11.11
CA LEU A 217 -34.18 -7.59 12.50
C LEU A 217 -34.41 -6.30 13.30
N GLY A 218 -35.55 -6.19 13.97
CA GLY A 218 -35.93 -5.03 14.77
C GLY A 218 -36.56 -3.87 13.97
N THR A 219 -36.73 -4.01 12.67
CA THR A 219 -37.54 -3.08 11.87
C THR A 219 -39.03 -3.46 11.99
N PRO A 220 -39.96 -2.49 12.14
CA PRO A 220 -41.39 -2.77 12.11
C PRO A 220 -41.82 -3.49 10.83
N SER A 221 -42.70 -4.48 10.93
CA SER A 221 -43.20 -5.26 9.78
C SER A 221 -43.97 -4.42 8.75
N THR A 222 -44.35 -3.19 9.10
CA THR A 222 -44.98 -2.22 8.20
C THR A 222 -44.01 -1.61 7.19
N GLU A 223 -42.71 -1.61 7.49
CA GLU A 223 -41.68 -1.23 6.53
C GLU A 223 -41.35 -2.43 5.65
N THR A 224 -41.80 -2.36 4.40
CA THR A 224 -41.70 -3.46 3.43
C THR A 224 -40.70 -3.17 2.33
N ARG A 225 -40.15 -1.94 2.26
CA ARG A 225 -39.19 -1.56 1.23
C ARG A 225 -37.82 -2.14 1.57
N THR A 226 -37.26 -2.90 0.63
CA THR A 226 -35.96 -3.58 0.78
C THR A 226 -34.85 -2.92 -0.06
N GLY A 227 -35.18 -1.87 -0.82
CA GLY A 227 -34.22 -1.15 -1.64
C GLY A 227 -33.17 -0.40 -0.83
N ALA A 228 -32.08 -0.04 -1.51
CA ALA A 228 -30.98 0.71 -0.94
C ALA A 228 -30.41 1.72 -1.94
N VAL A 229 -29.59 2.64 -1.43
CA VAL A 229 -28.81 3.60 -2.21
C VAL A 229 -27.34 3.37 -1.87
N ALA A 230 -26.51 3.27 -2.90
CA ALA A 230 -25.07 3.18 -2.78
C ALA A 230 -24.42 4.36 -3.51
N THR A 231 -23.23 4.78 -3.07
CA THR A 231 -22.47 5.84 -3.72
C THR A 231 -21.44 5.22 -4.65
N ARG A 232 -21.50 5.58 -5.94
CA ARG A 232 -20.65 5.00 -6.99
C ARG A 232 -19.18 5.36 -6.79
N VAL A 233 -18.26 4.54 -7.34
CA VAL A 233 -16.81 4.79 -7.24
C VAL A 233 -16.12 5.02 -8.58
N ASP A 234 -16.78 4.77 -9.71
CA ASP A 234 -16.18 4.81 -11.05
C ASP A 234 -15.77 6.22 -11.49
N ASP A 235 -16.52 7.25 -11.10
CA ASP A 235 -16.24 8.66 -11.40
C ASP A 235 -15.30 9.33 -10.39
N VAL A 236 -15.07 8.72 -9.22
CA VAL A 236 -14.18 9.22 -8.16
C VAL A 236 -12.89 8.40 -8.01
N ARG A 237 -12.58 7.52 -8.96
CA ARG A 237 -11.36 6.69 -8.94
C ARG A 237 -10.09 7.52 -8.72
N THR A 238 -9.96 8.63 -9.43
CA THR A 238 -8.81 9.53 -9.31
C THR A 238 -8.67 10.08 -7.90
N TRP A 239 -9.79 10.42 -7.23
CA TRP A 239 -9.77 10.85 -5.84
C TRP A 239 -9.32 9.71 -4.92
N ILE A 240 -9.82 8.48 -5.12
CA ILE A 240 -9.40 7.31 -4.32
C ILE A 240 -7.90 7.06 -4.51
N THR A 241 -7.42 6.96 -5.75
CA THR A 241 -6.02 6.61 -6.04
C THR A 241 -5.04 7.71 -5.68
N SER A 242 -5.42 8.99 -5.84
CA SER A 242 -4.57 10.11 -5.39
C SER A 242 -4.51 10.23 -3.87
N THR A 243 -5.61 9.92 -3.17
CA THR A 243 -5.64 9.87 -1.70
C THR A 243 -4.80 8.72 -1.16
N ALA A 244 -4.86 7.55 -1.82
CA ALA A 244 -4.14 6.36 -1.40
C ALA A 244 -2.64 6.36 -1.75
N PHE A 245 -2.17 7.33 -2.55
CA PHE A 245 -0.78 7.40 -2.97
C PHE A 245 0.18 7.39 -1.77
N ALA A 246 1.16 6.48 -1.80
CA ALA A 246 2.26 6.42 -0.86
C ALA A 246 3.52 6.97 -1.53
N ALA A 247 4.12 8.00 -0.93
CA ALA A 247 5.35 8.58 -1.46
C ALA A 247 6.53 7.62 -1.23
N PRO A 248 7.37 7.33 -2.23
CA PRO A 248 8.52 6.45 -2.02
C PRO A 248 9.49 7.04 -0.99
N GLY A 249 9.91 6.22 -0.02
CA GLY A 249 10.72 6.62 1.13
C GLY A 249 9.93 7.24 2.29
N ASP A 250 8.61 7.24 2.26
CA ASP A 250 7.79 7.66 3.41
C ASP A 250 7.71 6.54 4.48
N MET A 251 8.56 6.65 5.50
CA MET A 251 8.61 5.75 6.65
C MET A 251 7.57 6.12 7.71
N THR A 252 7.19 7.40 7.82
CA THR A 252 6.25 7.88 8.84
C THR A 252 4.78 7.73 8.42
N GLY A 253 4.52 7.57 7.13
CA GLY A 253 3.19 7.47 6.59
C GLY A 253 2.50 8.82 6.43
N ASP A 254 3.21 9.92 6.30
CA ASP A 254 2.66 11.27 6.12
C ASP A 254 2.74 11.78 4.67
N ASN A 255 3.05 10.87 3.74
CA ASN A 255 3.28 11.06 2.32
C ASN A 255 4.46 11.99 2.00
N LYS A 256 5.48 12.03 2.86
CA LYS A 256 6.71 12.80 2.65
C LYS A 256 7.90 11.85 2.73
N PRO A 257 8.78 11.85 1.71
CA PRO A 257 9.99 11.04 1.79
C PRO A 257 10.85 11.43 3.00
N ASP A 258 11.24 10.43 3.78
CA ASP A 258 12.05 10.54 4.98
C ASP A 258 13.53 10.26 4.67
N LEU A 259 14.39 10.43 5.67
CA LEU A 259 15.79 10.01 5.61
C LEU A 259 16.12 9.11 6.80
N VAL A 260 16.87 8.04 6.55
CA VAL A 260 17.45 7.21 7.62
C VAL A 260 18.97 7.38 7.65
N ALA A 261 19.54 7.43 8.85
CA ALA A 261 20.97 7.61 9.03
C ALA A 261 21.54 6.73 10.13
N VAL A 262 22.76 6.23 9.90
CA VAL A 262 23.56 5.53 10.90
C VAL A 262 24.66 6.45 11.40
N ASP A 263 24.69 6.70 12.71
CA ASP A 263 25.74 7.51 13.33
C ASP A 263 27.00 6.70 13.68
N ASP A 264 28.07 7.39 14.05
CA ASP A 264 29.37 6.82 14.42
C ASP A 264 29.37 6.05 15.74
N LEU A 265 28.31 6.17 16.53
CA LEU A 265 28.03 5.35 17.70
C LEU A 265 27.27 4.06 17.34
N GLY A 266 26.96 3.85 16.06
CA GLY A 266 26.24 2.68 15.56
C GLY A 266 24.77 2.67 15.94
N LYS A 267 24.14 3.85 16.05
CA LYS A 267 22.69 4.01 16.22
C LYS A 267 22.04 4.38 14.90
N LEU A 268 20.79 3.94 14.73
CA LEU A 268 19.96 4.24 13.57
C LEU A 268 18.95 5.33 13.94
N ARG A 269 18.86 6.35 13.08
CA ARG A 269 17.99 7.52 13.24
C ARG A 269 17.06 7.65 12.04
N LEU A 270 15.80 8.01 12.31
CA LEU A 270 14.81 8.42 11.31
C LEU A 270 14.65 9.93 11.38
N TYR A 271 14.75 10.60 10.23
CA TYR A 271 14.54 12.03 10.05
C TYR A 271 13.26 12.21 9.23
N PRO A 272 12.15 12.67 9.84
CA PRO A 272 10.91 12.90 9.12
C PRO A 272 11.08 13.95 8.02
N GLY A 273 10.56 13.72 6.82
CA GLY A 273 10.56 14.69 5.72
C GLY A 273 9.56 15.82 5.97
N THR A 274 9.88 17.03 5.50
CA THR A 274 8.91 18.14 5.52
C THR A 274 8.09 18.26 4.24
N GLY A 275 8.44 17.49 3.20
CA GLY A 275 7.88 17.62 1.84
C GLY A 275 8.38 18.88 1.11
N THR A 276 9.42 19.53 1.62
CA THR A 276 10.10 20.67 0.97
C THR A 276 11.58 20.39 0.73
N GLY A 277 11.99 19.13 0.82
CA GLY A 277 13.39 18.70 0.87
C GLY A 277 14.11 18.93 2.21
N ALA A 278 13.48 19.57 3.20
CA ALA A 278 14.02 19.70 4.55
C ALA A 278 13.62 18.50 5.43
N LEU A 279 14.29 18.36 6.57
CA LEU A 279 14.08 17.29 7.53
C LEU A 279 13.67 17.85 8.90
N GLY A 280 12.77 17.14 9.57
CA GLY A 280 12.34 17.38 10.93
C GLY A 280 13.33 16.87 11.98
N SER A 281 12.90 16.91 13.24
CA SER A 281 13.71 16.41 14.36
C SER A 281 13.85 14.88 14.30
N PRO A 282 15.07 14.33 14.41
CA PRO A 282 15.26 12.90 14.29
C PRO A 282 14.79 12.15 15.53
N THR A 283 14.40 10.89 15.33
CA THR A 283 14.14 9.91 16.39
C THR A 283 15.10 8.73 16.26
N TYR A 284 15.45 8.09 17.38
CA TYR A 284 16.22 6.85 17.34
C TYR A 284 15.29 5.67 17.10
N ILE A 285 15.52 4.97 15.99
CA ILE A 285 14.79 3.75 15.63
C ILE A 285 15.66 2.48 15.78
N GLY A 286 16.95 2.66 16.12
CA GLY A 286 17.85 1.61 16.56
C GLY A 286 18.87 2.14 17.57
N SER A 287 18.93 1.55 18.76
CA SER A 287 19.75 2.04 19.88
C SER A 287 21.22 1.58 19.87
N GLY A 288 21.57 0.65 18.98
CA GLY A 288 22.93 0.11 18.82
C GLY A 288 22.98 -1.05 17.82
N GLY A 289 24.19 -1.51 17.48
CA GLY A 289 24.40 -2.65 16.58
C GLY A 289 24.46 -2.30 15.08
N TRP A 290 24.40 -1.01 14.72
CA TRP A 290 24.44 -0.54 13.34
C TRP A 290 25.83 -0.08 12.88
N SER A 291 26.87 -0.26 13.70
CA SER A 291 28.23 0.16 13.31
C SER A 291 28.67 -0.54 12.02
N GLY A 292 29.07 0.25 11.03
CA GLY A 292 29.47 -0.24 9.70
C GLY A 292 28.30 -0.74 8.83
N ALA A 293 27.06 -0.48 9.21
CA ALA A 293 25.90 -0.87 8.42
C ALA A 293 25.81 -0.05 7.12
N SER A 294 25.48 -0.74 6.02
CA SER A 294 24.95 -0.09 4.81
C SER A 294 23.44 -0.23 4.86
N VAL A 295 22.70 0.88 4.81
CA VAL A 295 21.24 0.91 5.00
C VAL A 295 20.53 1.46 3.77
N THR A 296 19.30 1.01 3.54
CA THR A 296 18.33 1.63 2.63
C THR A 296 16.92 1.50 3.21
N HIS A 297 16.02 2.41 2.85
CA HIS A 297 14.61 2.38 3.28
C HIS A 297 13.65 2.45 2.08
N ARG A 298 14.03 1.81 0.96
CA ARG A 298 13.28 1.84 -0.30
C ARG A 298 12.53 0.52 -0.50
N GLY A 299 11.22 0.61 -0.65
CA GLY A 299 10.29 -0.48 -0.85
C GLY A 299 9.51 -0.95 0.38
N ASP A 300 8.30 -1.45 0.11
CA ASP A 300 7.53 -2.32 1.00
C ASP A 300 7.99 -3.79 0.80
N TRP A 301 8.76 -4.30 1.76
CA TRP A 301 9.27 -5.66 1.75
C TRP A 301 8.30 -6.63 2.42
N THR A 302 7.51 -6.18 3.39
CA THR A 302 6.58 -7.05 4.11
C THR A 302 5.20 -7.19 3.46
N GLY A 303 4.93 -6.40 2.43
CA GLY A 303 3.66 -6.36 1.71
C GLY A 303 2.56 -5.66 2.50
N ASP A 304 2.89 -4.82 3.48
CA ASP A 304 1.95 -4.12 4.35
C ASP A 304 1.79 -2.63 4.02
N ALA A 305 2.25 -2.21 2.83
CA ALA A 305 2.27 -0.85 2.33
C ALA A 305 3.00 0.15 3.24
N MET A 306 3.93 -0.32 4.05
CA MET A 306 4.86 0.51 4.78
C MET A 306 6.26 0.35 4.18
N GLU A 307 6.97 1.47 4.04
CA GLU A 307 8.39 1.43 3.70
C GLU A 307 9.16 0.70 4.79
N ASP A 308 10.00 -0.26 4.40
CA ASP A 308 10.81 -1.07 5.32
C ASP A 308 12.29 -0.71 5.20
N ILE A 309 13.06 -0.96 6.27
CA ILE A 309 14.52 -0.77 6.22
C ILE A 309 15.18 -2.07 5.80
N VAL A 310 16.05 -2.01 4.81
CA VAL A 310 16.96 -3.10 4.45
C VAL A 310 18.38 -2.69 4.78
N ALA A 311 19.14 -3.58 5.42
CA ALA A 311 20.52 -3.28 5.76
C ALA A 311 21.43 -4.49 5.67
N ILE A 312 22.70 -4.22 5.34
CA ILE A 312 23.81 -5.15 5.55
C ILE A 312 24.43 -4.80 6.90
N VAL A 313 24.34 -5.72 7.86
CA VAL A 313 24.92 -5.54 9.20
C VAL A 313 25.70 -6.80 9.58
N GLY A 314 27.03 -6.66 9.68
CA GLY A 314 27.93 -7.80 9.94
C GLY A 314 27.95 -8.84 8.83
N GLY A 315 27.68 -8.44 7.57
CA GLY A 315 27.64 -9.33 6.40
C GLY A 315 26.34 -10.13 6.23
N GLU A 316 25.34 -9.93 7.11
CA GLU A 316 23.98 -10.43 6.91
C GLU A 316 23.11 -9.33 6.30
N LEU A 317 22.38 -9.69 5.24
CA LEU A 317 21.34 -8.84 4.64
C LEU A 317 20.03 -9.09 5.38
N ARG A 318 19.44 -8.03 5.95
CA ARG A 318 18.24 -8.13 6.79
C ARG A 318 17.22 -7.06 6.40
N VAL A 319 15.95 -7.44 6.43
CA VAL A 319 14.79 -6.53 6.40
C VAL A 319 14.39 -6.23 7.85
N TYR A 320 14.10 -4.98 8.15
CA TYR A 320 13.63 -4.49 9.45
C TYR A 320 12.24 -3.90 9.22
N PRO A 321 11.18 -4.67 9.52
CA PRO A 321 9.83 -4.23 9.21
C PRO A 321 9.44 -2.96 9.96
N ASN A 322 8.86 -1.99 9.26
CA ASN A 322 8.39 -0.75 9.84
C ASN A 322 6.99 -0.91 10.41
N ARG A 323 6.78 -0.53 11.68
CA ARG A 323 5.46 -0.60 12.31
C ARG A 323 4.61 0.65 12.10
N GLY A 324 5.10 1.67 11.40
CA GLY A 324 4.35 2.91 11.16
C GLY A 324 4.14 3.80 12.40
N ASP A 325 4.70 3.41 13.55
CA ASP A 325 4.65 4.17 14.81
C ASP A 325 6.02 4.71 15.22
N GLY A 326 6.99 4.69 14.29
CA GLY A 326 8.38 5.05 14.54
C GLY A 326 9.21 3.91 15.18
N SER A 327 8.68 2.70 15.28
CA SER A 327 9.43 1.51 15.73
C SER A 327 9.65 0.48 14.62
N LEU A 328 10.73 -0.30 14.75
CA LEU A 328 11.04 -1.43 13.87
C LEU A 328 10.70 -2.76 14.55
N ALA A 329 10.21 -3.73 13.76
CA ALA A 329 10.03 -5.10 14.21
C ALA A 329 11.34 -5.88 14.28
N ALA A 330 11.26 -7.13 14.74
CA ALA A 330 12.42 -8.01 14.75
C ALA A 330 12.93 -8.20 13.31
N PRO A 331 14.26 -8.12 13.08
CA PRO A 331 14.80 -8.22 11.73
C PRO A 331 14.62 -9.61 11.14
N ILE A 332 14.30 -9.65 9.85
CA ILE A 332 14.17 -10.86 9.05
C ILE A 332 15.43 -10.98 8.20
N LYS A 333 16.19 -12.08 8.39
CA LYS A 333 17.38 -12.34 7.59
C LYS A 333 16.97 -12.85 6.21
N ILE A 334 17.45 -12.18 5.16
CA ILE A 334 17.17 -12.50 3.76
C ILE A 334 18.43 -12.87 2.98
N GLY A 335 19.63 -12.71 3.56
CA GLY A 335 20.89 -13.14 2.95
C GLY A 335 22.06 -13.17 3.93
N SER A 336 23.15 -13.83 3.55
CA SER A 336 24.36 -13.99 4.37
C SER A 336 25.63 -14.07 3.51
N GLY A 337 26.78 -13.81 4.13
CA GLY A 337 28.09 -13.98 3.47
C GLY A 337 28.51 -12.81 2.58
N LEU A 338 27.83 -11.67 2.70
CA LEU A 338 28.24 -10.44 2.03
C LEU A 338 29.48 -9.87 2.73
N PRO A 339 30.50 -9.38 1.98
CA PRO A 339 31.59 -8.62 2.58
C PRO A 339 31.05 -7.44 3.40
N THR A 340 31.66 -7.13 4.55
CA THR A 340 31.24 -5.99 5.38
C THR A 340 31.46 -4.63 4.71
N THR A 341 32.24 -4.58 3.63
CA THR A 341 32.47 -3.40 2.79
C THR A 341 31.47 -3.27 1.64
N SER A 342 30.48 -4.16 1.56
CA SER A 342 29.46 -4.11 0.50
C SER A 342 28.64 -2.83 0.60
N LYS A 343 28.28 -2.25 -0.55
CA LYS A 343 27.41 -1.06 -0.60
C LYS A 343 26.03 -1.49 -1.09
N LEU A 344 25.02 -1.25 -0.26
CA LEU A 344 23.62 -1.56 -0.52
C LEU A 344 22.88 -0.29 -0.98
N VAL A 345 22.10 -0.41 -2.04
CA VAL A 345 21.15 0.61 -2.50
C VAL A 345 19.83 -0.08 -2.83
N GLY A 346 18.73 0.43 -2.29
CA GLY A 346 17.40 0.05 -2.78
C GLY A 346 17.07 0.84 -4.04
N VAL A 347 16.69 0.14 -5.10
CA VAL A 347 16.47 0.73 -6.44
C VAL A 347 14.99 0.74 -6.82
N GLY A 348 14.09 0.51 -5.87
CA GLY A 348 12.66 0.35 -6.16
C GLY A 348 12.42 -0.85 -7.08
N ASP A 349 11.31 -0.85 -7.79
CA ASP A 349 10.91 -1.93 -8.70
C ASP A 349 11.54 -1.75 -10.10
N VAL A 350 12.80 -2.18 -10.28
CA VAL A 350 13.48 -2.11 -11.58
C VAL A 350 13.07 -3.26 -12.50
N THR A 351 12.59 -4.37 -11.94
CA THR A 351 12.13 -5.53 -12.71
C THR A 351 10.69 -5.40 -13.20
N ARG A 352 9.92 -4.44 -12.67
CA ARG A 352 8.50 -4.18 -12.93
C ARG A 352 7.59 -5.35 -12.54
N ASP A 353 7.94 -6.04 -11.47
CA ASP A 353 7.14 -7.14 -10.91
C ASP A 353 6.22 -6.69 -9.75
N GLY A 354 6.24 -5.41 -9.41
CA GLY A 354 5.48 -4.78 -8.33
C GLY A 354 6.17 -4.87 -6.97
N ARG A 355 7.46 -5.23 -6.90
CA ARG A 355 8.21 -5.45 -5.66
C ARG A 355 9.52 -4.66 -5.67
N PRO A 356 10.05 -4.28 -4.50
CA PRO A 356 11.30 -3.54 -4.44
C PRO A 356 12.50 -4.45 -4.69
N ASP A 357 13.43 -3.96 -5.48
CA ASP A 357 14.70 -4.60 -5.80
C ASP A 357 15.87 -3.88 -5.13
N LEU A 358 17.01 -4.58 -5.05
CA LEU A 358 18.26 -4.04 -4.52
C LEU A 358 19.38 -4.11 -5.55
N VAL A 359 20.32 -3.19 -5.40
CA VAL A 359 21.64 -3.29 -6.00
C VAL A 359 22.69 -3.32 -4.90
N ILE A 360 23.60 -4.30 -4.99
CA ILE A 360 24.70 -4.45 -4.05
C ILE A 360 26.02 -4.52 -4.81
N SER A 361 26.96 -3.62 -4.47
CA SER A 361 28.33 -3.69 -4.99
C SER A 361 29.28 -4.34 -3.99
N TYR A 362 30.05 -5.31 -4.47
CA TYR A 362 31.08 -6.02 -3.70
C TYR A 362 32.04 -6.73 -4.66
N ASN A 363 33.28 -6.97 -4.21
CA ASN A 363 34.33 -7.63 -5.01
C ASN A 363 34.50 -7.04 -6.42
N ASP A 364 34.50 -5.70 -6.50
CA ASP A 364 34.59 -4.90 -7.73
C ASP A 364 33.45 -5.06 -8.74
N LYS A 365 32.37 -5.74 -8.35
CA LYS A 365 31.22 -6.04 -9.21
C LYS A 365 29.94 -5.38 -8.68
N LEU A 366 28.93 -5.34 -9.55
CA LEU A 366 27.59 -4.90 -9.23
C LEU A 366 26.59 -6.02 -9.47
N TYR A 367 25.73 -6.26 -8.49
CA TYR A 367 24.69 -7.28 -8.57
C TYR A 367 23.33 -6.69 -8.28
N ARG A 368 22.33 -7.11 -9.06
CA ARG A 368 20.91 -6.91 -8.76
C ARG A 368 20.39 -8.09 -7.93
N TYR A 369 19.57 -7.80 -6.94
CA TYR A 369 18.83 -8.78 -6.16
C TYR A 369 17.35 -8.47 -6.31
N ASP A 370 16.63 -9.40 -6.93
CA ASP A 370 15.20 -9.25 -7.18
C ASP A 370 14.44 -9.56 -5.89
N GLY A 371 13.59 -8.64 -5.45
CA GLY A 371 12.91 -8.76 -4.16
C GLY A 371 11.64 -9.60 -4.23
N VAL A 372 11.32 -10.24 -3.10
CA VAL A 372 10.04 -10.92 -2.91
C VAL A 372 9.37 -10.36 -1.67
N SER A 373 8.37 -9.51 -1.86
CA SER A 373 7.60 -8.96 -0.74
C SER A 373 6.58 -9.93 -0.15
N GLY A 374 6.39 -9.85 1.16
CA GLY A 374 5.35 -10.57 1.90
C GLY A 374 5.77 -10.79 3.36
N PRO A 375 4.96 -11.51 4.16
CA PRO A 375 5.25 -11.72 5.58
C PRO A 375 6.59 -12.42 5.88
N ALA A 376 7.13 -13.13 4.88
CA ALA A 376 8.47 -13.71 4.90
C ALA A 376 9.24 -13.19 3.66
N PRO A 377 9.76 -11.95 3.70
CA PRO A 377 10.46 -11.38 2.57
C PRO A 377 11.72 -12.20 2.23
N SER A 378 12.12 -12.15 0.97
CA SER A 378 13.36 -12.77 0.51
C SER A 378 13.91 -12.06 -0.72
N VAL A 379 15.10 -12.49 -1.17
CA VAL A 379 15.68 -12.06 -2.44
C VAL A 379 16.01 -13.27 -3.29
N ALA A 380 15.91 -13.12 -4.61
CA ALA A 380 16.35 -14.12 -5.57
C ALA A 380 17.90 -14.26 -5.59
N ALA A 381 18.39 -15.23 -6.36
CA ALA A 381 19.82 -15.37 -6.61
C ALA A 381 20.35 -14.09 -7.31
N PRO A 382 21.53 -13.57 -6.92
CA PRO A 382 22.05 -12.34 -7.46
C PRO A 382 22.35 -12.42 -8.96
N VAL A 383 21.91 -11.41 -9.70
CA VAL A 383 22.20 -11.24 -11.13
C VAL A 383 23.37 -10.29 -11.27
N LEU A 384 24.46 -10.74 -11.92
CA LEU A 384 25.61 -9.88 -12.20
C LEU A 384 25.23 -8.85 -13.28
N ILE A 385 25.27 -7.57 -12.93
CA ILE A 385 24.92 -6.45 -13.82
C ILE A 385 26.09 -5.49 -14.08
N GLY A 386 27.21 -5.67 -13.38
CA GLY A 386 28.44 -4.91 -13.61
C GLY A 386 29.68 -5.74 -13.30
N THR A 387 30.59 -5.84 -14.26
CA THR A 387 31.69 -6.83 -14.23
C THR A 387 32.96 -6.36 -13.53
N SER A 388 33.22 -5.05 -13.48
CA SER A 388 34.40 -4.43 -12.86
C SER A 388 34.20 -2.92 -12.62
N GLY A 389 35.06 -2.30 -11.82
CA GLY A 389 35.13 -0.85 -11.62
C GLY A 389 34.16 -0.29 -10.56
N TRP A 390 33.50 -1.16 -9.80
CA TRP A 390 32.48 -0.76 -8.81
C TRP A 390 33.05 -0.55 -7.40
N ASN A 391 34.27 -1.01 -7.12
CA ASN A 391 34.90 -0.82 -5.80
C ASN A 391 35.12 0.66 -5.44
N VAL A 392 35.42 1.49 -6.44
CA VAL A 392 35.63 2.94 -6.31
C VAL A 392 34.34 3.76 -6.40
N MET A 393 33.18 3.14 -6.57
CA MET A 393 31.92 3.85 -6.75
C MET A 393 31.12 3.93 -5.43
N SER A 394 30.68 5.12 -5.03
CA SER A 394 29.56 5.27 -4.09
C SER A 394 28.26 5.29 -4.88
N LEU A 395 27.26 4.56 -4.44
CA LEU A 395 26.02 4.32 -5.20
C LEU A 395 24.83 4.93 -4.49
N THR A 396 23.85 5.41 -5.25
CA THR A 396 22.53 5.78 -4.76
C THR A 396 21.50 5.74 -5.89
N ALA A 397 20.23 5.54 -5.58
CA ALA A 397 19.13 5.62 -6.54
C ALA A 397 18.20 6.78 -6.15
N PRO A 398 18.15 7.87 -6.93
CA PRO A 398 17.26 8.99 -6.63
C PRO A 398 15.80 8.63 -6.93
N GLY A 399 15.53 7.70 -7.84
CA GLY A 399 14.21 7.43 -8.39
C GLY A 399 14.26 7.59 -9.91
N ASP A 400 13.11 7.88 -10.51
CA ASP A 400 12.96 8.19 -11.94
C ASP A 400 13.32 9.67 -12.19
N ALA A 401 14.58 9.93 -12.54
CA ALA A 401 15.08 11.29 -12.68
C ALA A 401 14.75 11.90 -14.05
N ASP A 402 14.61 11.08 -15.10
CA ASP A 402 14.32 11.52 -16.46
C ASP A 402 12.84 11.38 -16.87
N LYS A 403 12.00 10.84 -15.98
CA LYS A 403 10.55 10.65 -16.13
C LYS A 403 10.17 9.62 -17.18
N ASP A 404 11.01 8.64 -17.44
CA ASP A 404 10.71 7.54 -18.38
C ASP A 404 9.90 6.38 -17.74
N GLY A 405 9.62 6.48 -16.44
CA GLY A 405 8.93 5.49 -15.65
C GLY A 405 9.84 4.37 -15.15
N ARG A 406 11.16 4.59 -15.04
CA ARG A 406 12.13 3.63 -14.51
C ARG A 406 13.00 4.30 -13.46
N VAL A 407 13.42 3.52 -12.47
CA VAL A 407 14.38 4.02 -11.50
C VAL A 407 15.78 4.05 -12.10
N ASP A 408 16.48 5.15 -11.86
CA ASP A 408 17.84 5.37 -12.29
C ASP A 408 18.86 5.11 -11.17
N LEU A 409 20.11 4.91 -11.58
CA LEU A 409 21.24 4.79 -10.67
C LEU A 409 22.19 5.98 -10.81
N LEU A 410 22.57 6.56 -9.68
CA LEU A 410 23.69 7.49 -9.58
C LEU A 410 24.89 6.78 -8.97
N ALA A 411 26.06 6.97 -9.57
CA ALA A 411 27.32 6.47 -9.05
C ALA A 411 28.38 7.58 -9.02
N ARG A 412 28.90 7.87 -7.85
CA ARG A 412 30.05 8.76 -7.67
C ARG A 412 31.34 7.96 -7.73
N ASP A 413 32.25 8.33 -8.62
CA ASP A 413 33.64 7.88 -8.57
C ASP A 413 34.37 8.58 -7.42
N THR A 414 34.83 7.78 -6.45
CA THR A 414 35.43 8.31 -5.21
C THR A 414 36.83 8.89 -5.42
N ARG A 415 37.45 8.67 -6.59
CA ARG A 415 38.81 9.13 -6.90
C ARG A 415 38.85 10.59 -7.33
N ASP A 416 37.87 11.02 -8.11
CA ASP A 416 37.81 12.36 -8.71
C ASP A 416 36.54 13.14 -8.32
N GLY A 417 35.54 12.47 -7.74
CA GLY A 417 34.28 13.10 -7.36
C GLY A 417 33.36 13.39 -8.54
N ILE A 418 33.55 12.73 -9.69
CA ILE A 418 32.58 12.78 -10.79
C ILE A 418 31.37 11.91 -10.40
N LEU A 419 30.19 12.51 -10.48
CA LEU A 419 28.91 11.84 -10.32
C LEU A 419 28.41 11.44 -11.71
N TYR A 420 28.10 10.17 -11.88
CA TYR A 420 27.56 9.60 -13.11
C TYR A 420 26.11 9.19 -12.92
N HIS A 421 25.32 9.33 -13.98
CA HIS A 421 23.94 8.85 -14.08
C HIS A 421 23.90 7.67 -15.05
N TYR A 422 23.18 6.62 -14.64
CA TYR A 422 22.93 5.42 -15.43
C TYR A 422 21.42 5.26 -15.54
N LEU A 423 20.91 5.37 -16.77
CA LEU A 423 19.48 5.28 -17.05
C LEU A 423 18.95 3.87 -16.81
N GLY A 424 17.81 3.76 -16.14
CA GLY A 424 17.07 2.51 -16.00
C GLY A 424 16.73 1.87 -17.35
N GLN A 425 16.73 0.55 -17.41
CA GLN A 425 16.42 -0.21 -18.63
C GLN A 425 15.25 -1.17 -18.42
N ALA A 426 14.59 -1.55 -19.52
CA ALA A 426 13.39 -2.41 -19.47
C ALA A 426 13.61 -3.83 -18.97
N ASN A 427 14.86 -4.31 -18.97
CA ASN A 427 15.27 -5.60 -18.44
C ASN A 427 15.68 -5.52 -16.94
N GLY A 428 15.47 -4.37 -16.29
CA GLY A 428 15.89 -4.12 -14.90
C GLY A 428 17.40 -4.03 -14.73
N THR A 429 18.14 -3.59 -15.75
CA THR A 429 19.56 -3.19 -15.64
C THR A 429 19.69 -1.68 -15.84
N PHE A 430 20.93 -1.17 -15.88
CA PHE A 430 21.20 0.25 -16.14
C PHE A 430 22.04 0.40 -17.41
N GLY A 431 21.84 1.50 -18.14
CA GLY A 431 22.53 1.82 -19.38
C GLY A 431 23.96 2.30 -19.17
N ASP A 432 24.55 2.88 -20.22
CA ASP A 432 25.89 3.47 -20.14
C ASP A 432 25.89 4.71 -19.24
N ARG A 433 27.03 4.93 -18.57
CA ARG A 433 27.20 6.07 -17.67
C ARG A 433 27.30 7.38 -18.44
N THR A 434 26.55 8.39 -18.00
CA THR A 434 26.67 9.77 -18.46
C THR A 434 27.18 10.63 -17.31
N GLU A 435 28.08 11.58 -17.59
CA GLU A 435 28.51 12.53 -16.56
C GLU A 435 27.33 13.40 -16.14
N TYR A 436 27.08 13.43 -14.84
CA TYR A 436 25.92 14.08 -14.23
C TYR A 436 26.32 15.23 -13.29
N GLY A 437 27.50 15.16 -12.68
CA GLY A 437 28.00 16.25 -11.84
C GLY A 437 29.49 16.16 -11.54
N ARG A 438 30.06 17.29 -11.11
CA ARG A 438 31.45 17.41 -10.66
C ARG A 438 31.49 17.94 -9.22
N ALA A 439 32.66 17.89 -8.60
CA ALA A 439 32.91 18.37 -7.22
C ALA A 439 32.19 17.59 -6.11
N TYR A 440 31.70 16.37 -6.39
CA TYR A 440 31.16 15.45 -5.38
C TYR A 440 32.26 14.67 -4.65
N THR A 441 33.46 15.23 -4.46
CA THR A 441 34.58 14.51 -3.83
C THR A 441 34.20 14.00 -2.45
N VAL A 442 34.82 12.91 -1.98
CA VAL A 442 34.53 12.34 -0.65
C VAL A 442 34.81 13.32 0.50
N THR A 443 35.62 14.36 0.27
CA THR A 443 35.84 15.43 1.24
C THR A 443 34.73 16.48 1.19
N ASN A 444 34.32 16.90 -0.01
CA ASN A 444 33.30 17.93 -0.15
C ASN A 444 31.90 17.39 0.16
N ARG A 445 31.63 16.15 -0.24
CA ARG A 445 30.33 15.48 -0.13
C ARG A 445 30.49 14.07 0.44
N PRO A 446 30.82 13.89 1.73
CA PRO A 446 31.17 12.56 2.27
C PRO A 446 30.15 11.46 1.92
N LEU A 447 28.87 11.73 2.18
CA LEU A 447 27.75 10.86 1.89
C LEU A 447 26.77 11.50 0.89
N ILE A 448 26.17 10.65 0.06
CA ILE A 448 25.12 10.99 -0.91
C ILE A 448 23.96 10.00 -0.73
N ALA A 449 22.72 10.49 -0.80
CA ALA A 449 21.51 9.68 -0.81
C ALA A 449 20.50 10.28 -1.76
N GLY A 450 19.90 9.43 -2.58
CA GLY A 450 18.75 9.75 -3.41
C GLY A 450 17.56 9.94 -2.49
N ALA A 451 16.79 11.00 -2.73
CA ALA A 451 15.75 11.44 -1.80
C ALA A 451 14.34 11.09 -2.28
N SER A 452 14.17 10.37 -3.41
CA SER A 452 12.88 10.32 -4.13
C SER A 452 12.45 11.76 -4.43
N ASP A 453 11.18 12.03 -4.59
CA ASP A 453 10.64 13.37 -4.73
C ASP A 453 10.39 14.01 -3.35
N ALA A 454 11.47 14.35 -2.64
CA ALA A 454 11.40 14.88 -1.27
C ALA A 454 10.78 16.28 -1.17
N ASN A 455 10.64 16.99 -2.30
CA ASN A 455 9.97 18.28 -2.38
C ASN A 455 8.60 18.27 -3.07
N LEU A 456 8.12 17.08 -3.48
CA LEU A 456 6.80 16.85 -4.08
C LEU A 456 6.56 17.64 -5.38
N ASP A 457 7.59 17.81 -6.21
CA ASP A 457 7.51 18.46 -7.53
C ASP A 457 7.42 17.49 -8.71
N GLY A 458 7.40 16.18 -8.43
CA GLY A 458 7.37 15.09 -9.38
C GLY A 458 8.72 14.81 -10.04
N VAL A 459 9.85 15.21 -9.44
CA VAL A 459 11.21 14.90 -9.89
C VAL A 459 12.01 14.30 -8.72
N ALA A 460 12.81 13.28 -9.01
CA ALA A 460 13.70 12.70 -8.02
C ALA A 460 14.82 13.66 -7.58
N ASP A 461 15.01 13.78 -6.26
CA ASP A 461 15.91 14.69 -5.55
C ASP A 461 17.11 13.95 -4.92
N MET A 462 18.00 14.71 -4.27
CA MET A 462 19.15 14.16 -3.54
C MET A 462 19.45 14.94 -2.25
N TRP A 463 19.89 14.22 -1.21
CA TRP A 463 20.56 14.77 -0.04
C TRP A 463 22.03 14.42 -0.02
N THR A 464 22.85 15.35 0.49
CA THR A 464 24.28 15.08 0.71
C THR A 464 24.75 15.73 2.00
N THR A 465 25.62 15.04 2.73
CA THR A 465 26.42 15.69 3.78
C THR A 465 27.52 16.52 3.14
N ALA A 466 27.97 17.59 3.80
CA ALA A 466 29.13 18.37 3.39
C ALA A 466 30.30 18.21 4.37
N GLY A 467 31.52 18.49 3.90
CA GLY A 467 32.75 18.37 4.70
C GLY A 467 32.80 19.29 5.93
N ASP A 468 31.91 20.28 6.03
CA ASP A 468 31.74 21.17 7.18
C ASP A 468 30.71 20.65 8.21
N GLY A 469 30.22 19.42 8.05
CA GLY A 469 29.25 18.80 8.96
C GLY A 469 27.81 19.27 8.77
N THR A 470 27.49 19.89 7.62
CA THR A 470 26.11 20.28 7.24
C THR A 470 25.44 19.26 6.33
N LEU A 471 24.11 19.35 6.18
CA LEU A 471 23.32 18.60 5.21
C LEU A 471 22.74 19.55 4.17
N TRP A 472 22.81 19.15 2.91
CA TRP A 472 22.30 19.88 1.76
C TRP A 472 21.26 19.07 1.02
N PHE A 473 20.18 19.74 0.65
CA PHE A 473 19.14 19.24 -0.25
C PHE A 473 19.39 19.79 -1.64
N TYR A 474 19.24 18.92 -2.63
CA TYR A 474 19.41 19.21 -4.05
C TYR A 474 18.15 18.82 -4.79
N LYS A 475 17.46 19.83 -5.30
CA LYS A 475 16.29 19.64 -6.17
C LYS A 475 16.70 18.94 -7.46
N GLY A 476 15.92 17.93 -7.85
CA GLY A 476 16.06 17.21 -9.10
C GLY A 476 15.96 18.11 -10.33
N GLY A 477 16.82 17.87 -11.31
CA GLY A 477 16.73 18.49 -12.64
C GLY A 477 15.93 17.60 -13.59
N THR A 478 15.26 18.20 -14.58
CA THR A 478 14.50 17.44 -15.61
C THR A 478 15.36 17.00 -16.80
N SER A 479 16.69 17.08 -16.73
CA SER A 479 17.61 16.70 -17.82
C SER A 479 18.60 15.63 -17.41
N ILE A 480 18.82 14.65 -18.31
CA ILE A 480 19.80 13.56 -18.19
C ILE A 480 21.26 14.03 -18.20
N HIS A 481 21.49 15.24 -18.71
CA HIS A 481 22.76 15.94 -18.60
C HIS A 481 22.61 16.93 -17.46
N GLY A 482 23.41 16.77 -16.40
CA GLY A 482 23.36 17.66 -15.25
C GLY A 482 23.62 19.15 -15.60
N PRO A 483 23.59 20.04 -14.61
CA PRO A 483 24.20 19.76 -13.31
C PRO A 483 23.16 19.72 -12.19
N ILE A 484 23.41 18.85 -11.20
CA ILE A 484 23.04 19.17 -9.82
C ILE A 484 23.91 20.35 -9.34
N ASP A 485 23.65 21.51 -9.93
CA ASP A 485 23.55 22.81 -9.29
C ASP A 485 22.12 23.35 -9.52
N GLY A 486 21.12 22.45 -9.60
CA GLY A 486 19.76 22.82 -9.22
C GLY A 486 19.83 23.50 -7.84
N PRO A 487 18.94 24.47 -7.53
CA PRO A 487 19.05 25.28 -6.33
C PRO A 487 19.21 24.38 -5.10
N SER A 488 20.40 24.40 -4.50
CA SER A 488 20.70 23.63 -3.31
C SER A 488 20.40 24.45 -2.08
N THR A 489 19.80 23.81 -1.08
CA THR A 489 19.50 24.48 0.19
C THR A 489 20.15 23.71 1.33
N LYS A 490 20.83 24.42 2.23
CA LYS A 490 21.31 23.83 3.47
C LYS A 490 20.10 23.52 4.36
N VAL A 491 19.90 22.25 4.66
CA VAL A 491 18.76 21.73 5.45
C VAL A 491 19.18 21.12 6.78
N GLY A 492 20.47 21.02 7.05
CA GLY A 492 21.01 20.60 8.35
C GLY A 492 22.27 21.38 8.72
N THR A 493 22.37 21.82 9.98
CA THR A 493 23.39 22.79 10.41
C THR A 493 24.46 22.25 11.36
N GLY A 494 24.44 20.96 11.72
CA GLY A 494 25.51 20.35 12.53
C GLY A 494 25.38 18.85 12.77
N ALA A 495 26.49 18.26 13.23
CA ALA A 495 26.68 16.84 13.55
C ALA A 495 26.52 15.84 12.39
N TRP A 496 26.40 16.30 11.14
CA TRP A 496 26.33 15.39 9.99
C TRP A 496 27.69 14.74 9.66
N ASP A 497 28.78 15.27 10.20
CA ASP A 497 30.12 14.68 10.21
C ASP A 497 30.24 13.42 11.10
N THR A 498 29.30 13.24 12.03
CA THR A 498 29.16 12.01 12.85
C THR A 498 28.43 10.89 12.12
N ILE A 499 27.76 11.18 11.00
CA ILE A 499 27.01 10.18 10.24
C ILE A 499 27.96 9.34 9.38
N ARG A 500 27.68 8.04 9.29
CA ARG A 500 28.48 7.04 8.57
C ARG A 500 27.73 6.39 7.41
N SER A 501 26.40 6.40 7.43
CA SER A 501 25.55 5.97 6.31
C SER A 501 24.26 6.79 6.31
N ILE A 502 23.74 7.08 5.12
CA ILE A 502 22.41 7.68 4.90
C ILE A 502 21.70 6.93 3.79
N SER A 503 20.37 6.94 3.81
CA SER A 503 19.51 6.55 2.69
C SER A 503 18.23 7.33 2.70
#